data_AF-L8DEF9-F1
#
_entry.id   AF-L8DEF9-F1
#
_cell.length_a   1.000
_cell.length_b   1.000
_cell.length_c   1.000
_cell.angle_alpha   90.00
_cell.angle_beta   90.00
_cell.angle_gamma   90.00
#
_symmetry.space_group_name_H-M   'P 1'
#
loop_
_entity.id
_entity.type
_entity.pdbx_description
1 polymer ?
#
loop_
_entity_poly.entity_id
_entity_poly.type
_entity_poly.pdbx_seq_one_letter_code
_entity_poly.pdbx_strand_id
1 'polypeptide(L)'
;MSEYIVALYGDAWVHSDATIAALELNSPGVVPHWPADKQNVDLHRILVHLVAETNRHSGHADILRELIDGSVGLRLGNENMADGDAAWWASYRSELETIAREAAPIHPTD
;
A
#
# COMPACT_ATOMS: atom_id res chain seq x y z
N MET A 1 -7.88 7.11 21.14
CA MET A 1 -6.58 6.94 20.45
C MET A 1 -6.74 6.86 18.94
N SER A 2 -7.64 6.03 18.40
CA SER A 2 -7.89 5.96 16.95
C SER A 2 -8.42 7.28 16.35
N GLU A 3 -9.40 7.93 16.99
CA GLU A 3 -9.95 9.22 16.51
C GLU A 3 -8.90 10.34 16.44
N TYR A 4 -7.95 10.37 17.37
CA TYR A 4 -6.85 11.33 17.35
C TYR A 4 -5.97 11.17 16.11
N ILE A 5 -5.64 9.93 15.73
CA ILE A 5 -4.83 9.66 14.53
C ILE A 5 -5.59 10.06 13.26
N VAL A 6 -6.90 9.78 13.19
CA VAL A 6 -7.74 10.19 12.06
C VAL A 6 -7.82 11.72 11.96
N ALA A 7 -8.02 12.41 13.08
CA ALA A 7 -8.04 13.87 13.12
C ALA A 7 -6.69 14.47 12.67
N LEU A 8 -5.57 13.96 13.20
CA LEU A 8 -4.23 14.40 12.83
C LEU A 8 -3.95 14.21 11.33
N TYR A 9 -4.43 13.11 10.75
CA TYR A 9 -4.31 12.89 9.31
C TYR A 9 -5.14 13.89 8.50
N GLY A 10 -6.34 14.23 8.97
CA GLY A 10 -7.16 15.29 8.38
C GLY A 10 -6.50 16.67 8.45
N ASP A 11 -5.88 17.02 9.57
CA ASP A 11 -5.14 18.28 9.71
C ASP A 11 -3.95 18.35 8.73
N ALA A 12 -3.25 17.23 8.54
CA ALA A 12 -2.17 17.14 7.55
C ALA A 12 -2.66 17.34 6.11
N TRP A 13 -3.88 16.88 5.77
CA TRP A 13 -4.50 17.13 4.47
C TRP A 13 -4.80 18.61 4.28
N VAL A 14 -5.43 19.26 5.26
CA VAL A 14 -5.73 20.71 5.18
C VAL A 14 -4.46 21.52 4.94
N HIS A 15 -3.37 21.18 5.63
CA HIS A 15 -2.07 21.83 5.41
C HIS A 15 -1.49 21.56 4.02
N SER A 16 -1.58 20.32 3.54
CA SER A 16 -1.09 19.93 2.21
C SER A 16 -1.87 20.61 1.10
N ASP A 17 -3.20 20.67 1.20
CA ASP A 17 -4.07 21.34 0.24
C ASP A 17 -3.77 22.83 0.14
N ALA A 18 -3.59 23.51 1.29
CA ALA A 18 -3.20 24.91 1.32
C ALA A 18 -1.83 25.14 0.65
N THR A 19 -0.87 24.22 0.85
CA THR A 19 0.45 24.28 0.22
C THR A 19 0.36 24.09 -1.29
N ILE A 20 -0.40 23.09 -1.76
CA ILE A 20 -0.61 22.79 -3.17
C ILE A 20 -1.31 23.95 -3.89
N ALA A 21 -2.27 24.60 -3.24
CA ALA A 21 -2.99 25.73 -3.81
C ALA A 21 -2.12 27.00 -3.90
N ALA A 22 -1.11 27.15 -3.03
CA ALA A 22 -0.33 28.38 -2.91
C ALA A 22 0.97 28.39 -3.73
N LEU A 23 1.47 27.23 -4.18
CA LEU A 23 2.80 27.07 -4.73
C LEU A 23 2.79 26.44 -6.13
N GLU A 24 3.73 26.86 -6.98
CA GLU A 24 3.99 26.21 -8.26
C GLU A 24 4.72 24.86 -8.06
N LEU A 25 4.57 23.96 -9.02
CA LEU A 25 5.18 22.61 -8.96
C LEU A 25 6.71 22.61 -8.83
N ASN A 26 7.37 23.62 -9.38
CA ASN A 26 8.83 23.78 -9.29
C ASN A 26 9.29 24.60 -8.06
N SER A 27 8.37 24.94 -7.13
CA SER A 27 8.72 25.68 -5.92
C SER A 27 9.70 24.87 -5.07
N PRO A 28 10.84 25.47 -4.65
CA PRO A 28 11.87 24.74 -3.92
C PRO A 28 11.46 24.49 -2.46
N GLY A 29 11.89 23.35 -1.93
CA GLY A 29 11.75 22.96 -0.53
C GLY A 29 12.98 22.21 -0.02
N VAL A 30 13.08 22.11 1.31
CA VAL A 30 14.15 21.37 1.97
C VAL A 30 13.54 20.37 2.95
N VAL A 31 13.96 19.11 2.87
CA VAL A 31 13.59 18.03 3.80
C VAL A 31 14.79 17.72 4.70
N PRO A 32 14.90 18.32 5.90
CA PRO A 32 16.17 18.36 6.65
C PRO A 32 16.66 16.99 7.16
N HIS A 33 15.77 16.01 7.27
CA HIS A 33 16.09 14.67 7.75
C HIS A 33 16.48 13.71 6.61
N TRP A 34 16.50 14.16 5.36
CA TRP A 34 16.99 13.38 4.23
C TRP A 34 18.51 13.54 4.05
N PRO A 35 19.18 12.59 3.37
CA PRO A 35 20.59 12.73 2.99
C PRO A 35 20.87 14.07 2.30
N ALA A 36 22.03 14.65 2.54
CA ALA A 36 22.37 16.00 2.09
C ALA A 36 22.30 16.18 0.56
N ASP A 37 22.58 15.12 -0.20
CA ASP A 37 22.47 15.06 -1.66
C ASP A 37 21.01 14.97 -2.16
N LYS A 38 20.05 14.72 -1.27
CA LYS A 38 18.62 14.49 -1.59
C LYS A 38 17.66 15.45 -0.91
N GLN A 39 18.09 16.19 0.11
CA GLN A 39 17.23 17.07 0.93
C GLN A 39 16.60 18.23 0.16
N ASN A 40 17.23 18.69 -0.93
CA ASN A 40 16.67 19.72 -1.79
C ASN A 40 15.68 19.08 -2.78
N VAL A 41 14.46 19.59 -2.79
CA VAL A 41 13.33 19.07 -3.56
C VAL A 41 12.54 20.21 -4.17
N ASP A 42 11.66 19.89 -5.11
CA ASP A 42 10.55 20.75 -5.50
C ASP A 42 9.22 20.15 -5.05
N LEU A 43 8.14 20.94 -5.11
CA LEU A 43 6.81 20.49 -4.74
C LEU A 43 6.39 19.25 -5.57
N HIS A 44 6.68 19.23 -6.87
CA HIS A 44 6.37 18.11 -7.75
C HIS A 44 6.96 16.79 -7.25
N ARG A 45 8.26 16.77 -6.92
CA ARG A 45 8.94 15.59 -6.39
C ARG A 45 8.31 15.11 -5.09
N ILE A 46 7.92 16.02 -4.20
CA ILE A 46 7.26 15.65 -2.94
C ILE A 46 5.86 15.08 -3.18
N LEU A 47 5.08 15.66 -4.11
CA LEU A 47 3.76 15.12 -4.44
C LEU A 47 3.85 13.70 -5.00
N VAL A 48 4.75 13.45 -5.95
CA VAL A 48 4.97 12.09 -6.49
C VAL A 48 5.44 11.13 -5.39
N HIS A 49 6.33 11.58 -4.50
CA HIS A 49 6.79 10.79 -3.36
C HIS A 49 5.63 10.39 -2.44
N LEU A 50 4.75 11.33 -2.08
CA LEU A 50 3.62 11.07 -1.19
C LEU A 50 2.55 10.18 -1.85
N VAL A 51 2.36 10.26 -3.16
CA VAL A 51 1.48 9.33 -3.90
C VAL A 51 2.02 7.90 -3.78
N ALA A 52 3.31 7.69 -4.02
CA ALA A 52 3.92 6.37 -3.90
C ALA A 52 3.83 5.82 -2.47
N GLU A 53 4.11 6.67 -1.47
CA GLU A 53 4.11 6.26 -0.08
C GLU A 53 2.69 5.96 0.44
N THR A 54 1.71 6.77 0.06
CA THR A 54 0.30 6.55 0.42
C THR A 54 -0.23 5.25 -0.18
N ASN A 55 0.10 4.96 -1.44
CA ASN A 55 -0.28 3.69 -2.08
C ASN A 55 0.35 2.49 -1.38
N ARG A 56 1.63 2.58 -1.00
CA ARG A 56 2.34 1.50 -0.29
C ARG A 56 1.67 1.19 1.05
N HIS A 57 1.35 2.23 1.83
CA HIS A 57 0.68 2.05 3.12
C HIS A 57 -0.77 1.59 2.98
N SER A 58 -1.49 2.06 1.96
CA SER A 58 -2.86 1.60 1.69
C SER A 58 -2.89 0.11 1.38
N GLY A 59 -1.93 -0.39 0.58
CA GLY A 59 -1.79 -1.82 0.33
C GLY A 59 -1.51 -2.64 1.59
N HIS A 60 -0.66 -2.15 2.50
CA HIS A 60 -0.44 -2.82 3.79
C HIS A 60 -1.71 -2.83 4.66
N ALA A 61 -2.46 -1.73 4.68
CA ALA A 61 -3.71 -1.65 5.42
C ALA A 61 -4.78 -2.57 4.83
N ASP A 62 -4.79 -2.75 3.51
CA ASP A 62 -5.70 -3.66 2.84
C ASP A 62 -5.44 -5.13 3.22
N ILE A 63 -4.17 -5.56 3.26
CA ILE A 63 -3.81 -6.90 3.77
C ILE A 63 -4.34 -7.11 5.20
N LEU A 64 -4.18 -6.11 6.08
CA LEU A 64 -4.69 -6.20 7.44
C LEU A 64 -6.22 -6.30 7.47
N ARG A 65 -6.92 -5.53 6.62
CA ARG A 65 -8.38 -5.60 6.48
C ARG A 65 -8.81 -7.00 6.04
N GLU A 66 -8.21 -7.55 4.97
CA GLU A 66 -8.52 -8.90 4.47
C GLU A 66 -8.33 -9.98 5.54
N LEU A 67 -7.29 -9.85 6.38
CA LEU A 67 -7.06 -10.79 7.49
C LEU A 67 -8.08 -10.66 8.62
N ILE A 68 -8.68 -9.48 8.81
CA ILE A 68 -9.65 -9.23 9.87
C ILE A 68 -11.05 -9.71 9.47
N ASP A 69 -11.50 -9.37 8.26
CA ASP A 69 -12.87 -9.62 7.82
C ASP A 69 -13.02 -10.79 6.83
N GLY A 70 -11.91 -11.32 6.30
CA GLY A 70 -11.88 -12.45 5.36
C GLY A 70 -12.36 -12.09 3.95
N SER A 71 -12.73 -10.84 3.68
CA SER A 71 -13.15 -10.36 2.37
C SER A 71 -11.96 -9.93 1.53
N VAL A 72 -11.96 -10.30 0.25
CA VAL A 72 -10.86 -10.03 -0.69
C VAL A 72 -11.31 -9.12 -1.83
N GLY A 73 -10.35 -8.45 -2.46
CA GLY A 73 -10.57 -7.74 -3.72
C GLY A 73 -10.59 -6.21 -3.62
N LEU A 74 -10.65 -5.57 -4.79
CA LEU A 74 -10.36 -4.13 -4.94
C LEU A 74 -11.44 -3.21 -4.35
N ARG A 75 -12.72 -3.46 -4.67
CA ARG A 75 -13.87 -2.71 -4.13
C ARG A 75 -15.18 -3.47 -4.33
N LEU A 76 -16.22 -3.08 -3.59
CA LEU A 76 -17.57 -3.62 -3.80
C LEU A 76 -18.00 -3.47 -5.27
N GLY A 77 -18.36 -4.59 -5.92
CA GLY A 77 -18.77 -4.63 -7.33
C GLY A 77 -17.63 -4.61 -8.35
N ASN A 78 -16.37 -4.56 -7.91
CA ASN A 78 -15.19 -4.86 -8.73
C ASN A 78 -14.13 -5.48 -7.83
N GLU A 79 -14.22 -6.79 -7.64
CA GLU A 79 -13.30 -7.51 -6.77
C GLU A 79 -11.91 -7.62 -7.40
N ASN A 80 -11.78 -7.49 -8.73
CA ASN A 80 -10.54 -7.77 -9.45
C ASN A 80 -9.97 -9.17 -9.13
N MET A 81 -10.86 -10.10 -8.80
CA MET A 81 -10.57 -11.50 -8.51
C MET A 81 -11.05 -12.36 -9.69
N ALA A 82 -10.43 -13.51 -9.88
CA ALA A 82 -10.95 -14.50 -10.81
C ALA A 82 -12.30 -15.05 -10.31
N ASP A 83 -13.18 -15.41 -11.24
CA ASP A 83 -14.46 -16.02 -10.93
C ASP A 83 -14.27 -17.31 -10.11
N GLY A 84 -15.17 -17.57 -9.16
CA GLY A 84 -15.16 -18.78 -8.34
C GLY A 84 -15.69 -18.53 -6.94
N ASP A 85 -16.39 -19.52 -6.37
CA ASP A 85 -16.83 -19.45 -4.99
C ASP A 85 -15.70 -19.84 -4.02
N ALA A 86 -15.95 -19.72 -2.71
CA ALA A 86 -14.97 -20.05 -1.69
C ALA A 86 -14.51 -21.52 -1.73
N ALA A 87 -15.39 -22.44 -2.13
CA ALA A 87 -15.06 -23.87 -2.20
C ALA A 87 -14.14 -24.17 -3.39
N TRP A 88 -14.38 -23.51 -4.53
CA TRP A 88 -13.50 -23.57 -5.69
C TRP A 88 -12.10 -23.05 -5.35
N TRP A 89 -11.99 -21.87 -4.73
CA TRP A 89 -10.70 -21.30 -4.32
C TRP A 89 -9.95 -22.18 -3.33
N ALA A 90 -10.63 -22.79 -2.37
CA ALA A 90 -10.02 -23.71 -1.42
C ALA A 90 -9.44 -24.95 -2.13
N SER A 91 -10.18 -25.50 -3.09
CA SER A 91 -9.75 -26.67 -3.87
C SER A 91 -8.55 -26.33 -4.74
N TYR A 92 -8.60 -25.19 -5.45
CA TYR A 92 -7.52 -24.72 -6.30
C TYR A 92 -6.23 -24.46 -5.52
N ARG A 93 -6.31 -23.81 -4.35
CA ARG A 93 -5.14 -23.63 -3.48
C ARG A 93 -4.55 -24.95 -3.01
N SER A 94 -5.40 -25.92 -2.63
CA SER A 94 -4.93 -27.24 -2.18
C SER A 94 -4.19 -28.01 -3.28
N GLU A 95 -4.64 -27.89 -4.54
CA GLU A 95 -3.97 -28.48 -5.70
C GLU A 95 -2.59 -27.83 -5.92
N LEU A 96 -2.53 -26.49 -5.93
CA LEU A 96 -1.28 -25.76 -6.07
C LEU A 96 -0.27 -26.06 -4.96
N GLU A 97 -0.74 -26.19 -3.71
CA GLU A 97 0.11 -26.57 -2.58
C GLU A 97 0.68 -27.98 -2.75
N THR A 98 -0.11 -28.92 -3.27
CA THR A 98 0.37 -30.27 -3.58
C THR A 98 1.48 -30.23 -4.62
N ILE A 99 1.23 -29.53 -5.74
CA ILE A 99 2.21 -29.37 -6.83
C ILE A 99 3.49 -28.72 -6.32
N ALA A 100 3.39 -27.65 -5.52
CA ALA A 100 4.55 -26.96 -4.97
C ALA A 100 5.40 -27.86 -4.05
N ARG A 101 4.76 -28.74 -3.27
CA ARG A 101 5.45 -29.71 -2.41
C ARG A 101 6.13 -30.81 -3.23
N GLU A 102 5.49 -31.32 -4.28
CA GLU A 102 6.06 -32.33 -5.17
C GLU A 102 7.26 -31.79 -5.98
N ALA A 103 7.22 -30.50 -6.35
CA ALA A 103 8.29 -29.85 -7.10
C ALA A 103 9.46 -29.35 -6.23
N ALA A 104 9.28 -29.27 -4.91
CA ALA A 104 10.34 -28.85 -4.01
C ALA A 104 11.53 -29.82 -4.12
N PRO A 105 12.76 -29.34 -4.40
CA PRO A 105 13.91 -30.22 -4.45
C PRO A 105 14.05 -30.93 -3.11
N ILE A 106 14.24 -32.25 -3.14
CA ILE A 106 14.67 -33.00 -1.96
C ILE A 106 16.04 -32.44 -1.59
N HIS A 107 16.09 -31.54 -0.60
CA HIS A 107 17.36 -31.19 0.01
C HIS A 107 17.86 -32.46 0.71
N PRO A 108 19.00 -33.04 0.30
CA PRO A 108 19.62 -34.07 1.10
C PRO A 108 20.07 -33.37 2.38
N THR A 109 19.41 -33.67 3.49
CA THR A 109 19.94 -33.36 4.80
C THR A 109 21.12 -34.30 5.04
N ASP A 110 22.33 -33.79 4.85
CA ASP A 110 23.54 -34.27 5.52
C ASP A 110 23.88 -33.31 6.68
#